data_AF-A0A1H3MPT3-F1
#
_entry.id   AF-A0A1H3MPT3-F1
#
_cell.length_a   1.000
_cell.length_b   1.000
_cell.length_c   1.000
_cell.angle_alpha   90.00
_cell.angle_beta   90.00
_cell.angle_gamma   90.00
#
_symmetry.space_group_name_H-M   'P 1'
#
loop_
_entity.id
_entity.type
_entity.pdbx_description
1 polymer ?
#
loop_
_entity_poly.entity_id
_entity_poly.type
_entity_poly.pdbx_seq_one_letter_code
_entity_poly.pdbx_strand_id
1 'polypeptide(L)'
;MNLKKVSMLRFHLHCSSNERLPILSVVILTALSLAGCAQHAPKPFSSVPALDAAFSPEIAGAIPIPEQLPCPRRYQDEIHRLRHLLAERDELIRRLSARELDQAQALQKTASEVSRAKSQLHRLATQPEAASKIAEVEIELEMLQQTVLDEASIALQLLAQRLLNAASIAYRQMDYSHAMNYAAQAREFIGMIAYLAGQAPEAQPITVILRTPMALLTAGSGELWAEPRDRAQATALLPKNTALTATAYHGSWLRVQTEDGRTGWIRNTMVDIRLTVPDFQS
;
A
#
# COMPACT_ATOMS: atom_id res chain seq x y z
N MET A 1 27.97 -51.94 42.97
CA MET A 1 28.43 -53.28 42.53
C MET A 1 27.21 -54.06 42.05
N ASN A 2 27.26 -54.63 40.83
CA ASN A 2 26.23 -55.41 40.11
C ASN A 2 24.96 -54.64 39.68
N LEU A 3 24.80 -54.14 38.45
CA LEU A 3 24.96 -54.68 37.09
C LEU A 3 23.92 -55.75 36.68
N LYS A 4 23.27 -55.44 35.54
CA LYS A 4 22.50 -56.30 34.61
C LYS A 4 20.99 -56.47 34.86
N LYS A 5 20.19 -55.82 34.01
CA LYS A 5 19.60 -56.51 32.85
C LYS A 5 19.16 -55.51 31.77
N VAL A 6 19.89 -55.56 30.66
CA VAL A 6 19.47 -55.08 29.34
C VAL A 6 18.51 -56.13 28.79
N SER A 7 17.34 -55.70 28.28
CA SER A 7 16.58 -56.47 27.30
C SER A 7 16.29 -55.58 26.10
N MET A 8 16.80 -56.06 24.99
CA MET A 8 16.69 -55.54 23.63
C MET A 8 15.44 -56.13 22.95
N LEU A 9 15.08 -55.56 21.79
CA LEU A 9 14.01 -55.93 20.85
C LEU A 9 12.60 -55.45 21.25
N ARG A 10 11.85 -54.75 20.39
CA ARG A 10 11.67 -54.99 18.96
C ARG A 10 11.19 -53.71 18.26
N PHE A 11 11.74 -53.46 17.07
CA PHE A 11 11.21 -52.52 16.10
C PHE A 11 9.74 -52.81 15.81
N HIS A 12 8.88 -51.80 15.97
CA HIS A 12 7.70 -51.64 15.14
C HIS A 12 7.70 -50.20 14.61
N LEU A 13 8.13 -50.05 13.35
CA LEU A 13 7.73 -48.91 12.54
C LEU A 13 6.21 -48.95 12.46
N HIS A 14 5.54 -47.99 13.08
CA HIS A 14 4.17 -47.64 12.74
C HIS A 14 4.21 -46.45 11.79
N CYS A 15 4.18 -46.79 10.51
CA CYS A 15 3.80 -45.90 9.42
C CYS A 15 2.31 -45.60 9.59
N SER A 16 1.97 -44.39 10.03
CA SER A 16 0.58 -43.90 10.00
C SER A 16 0.42 -43.02 8.77
N SER A 17 -0.01 -43.67 7.69
CA SER A 17 -0.66 -43.06 6.53
C SER A 17 -1.77 -42.11 6.99
N ASN A 18 -1.76 -40.88 6.49
CA ASN A 18 -2.95 -40.02 6.47
C ASN A 18 -3.18 -39.57 5.01
N GLU A 19 -3.55 -40.54 4.19
CA GLU A 19 -4.19 -40.29 2.90
C GLU A 19 -5.68 -40.01 3.13
N ARG A 20 -6.12 -38.79 2.82
CA ARG A 20 -7.49 -38.56 2.34
C ARG A 20 -7.39 -37.99 0.93
N LEU A 21 -7.78 -38.85 0.00
CA LEU A 21 -7.81 -38.68 -1.43
C LEU A 21 -8.77 -37.56 -1.91
N PRO A 22 -8.57 -37.08 -3.14
CA PRO A 22 -9.15 -35.88 -3.72
C PRO A 22 -10.47 -36.16 -4.45
N ILE A 23 -11.37 -35.18 -4.45
CA ILE A 23 -12.54 -35.18 -5.33
C ILE A 23 -12.32 -34.15 -6.43
N LEU A 24 -11.79 -34.64 -7.55
CA LEU A 24 -12.46 -34.58 -8.86
C LEU A 24 -13.16 -33.25 -9.21
N SER A 25 -12.41 -32.29 -9.75
CA SER A 25 -12.96 -31.28 -10.66
C SER A 25 -12.30 -31.44 -12.03
N VAL A 26 -13.17 -31.76 -12.98
CA VAL A 26 -12.93 -32.24 -14.33
C VAL A 26 -12.17 -31.23 -15.19
N VAL A 27 -11.26 -31.79 -15.99
CA VAL A 27 -10.55 -31.21 -17.12
C VAL A 27 -11.51 -30.56 -18.12
N ILE A 28 -11.29 -29.29 -18.46
CA ILE A 28 -11.64 -28.76 -19.78
C ILE A 28 -10.41 -28.02 -20.33
N LEU A 29 -9.60 -28.77 -21.08
CA LEU A 29 -8.63 -28.26 -22.04
C LEU A 29 -9.40 -27.85 -23.30
N THR A 30 -9.62 -26.56 -23.50
CA THR A 30 -10.03 -26.03 -24.81
C THR A 30 -8.82 -25.38 -25.48
N ALA A 31 -8.06 -26.20 -26.20
CA ALA A 31 -7.31 -25.73 -27.34
C ALA A 31 -8.31 -25.53 -28.48
N LEU A 32 -8.64 -24.28 -28.81
CA LEU A 32 -9.32 -23.95 -30.06
C LEU A 32 -8.31 -23.32 -31.02
N SER A 33 -7.89 -24.16 -31.97
CA SER A 33 -7.34 -23.79 -33.25
C SER A 33 -8.39 -23.07 -34.11
N LEU A 34 -8.07 -21.85 -34.54
CA LEU A 34 -8.63 -21.21 -35.74
C LEU A 34 -7.39 -20.74 -36.52
N ALA A 35 -6.90 -21.53 -37.48
CA ALA A 35 -7.33 -21.55 -38.87
C ALA A 35 -7.22 -20.16 -39.54
N GLY A 36 -6.41 -20.10 -40.59
CA GLY A 36 -5.78 -18.89 -41.11
C GLY A 36 -6.71 -17.85 -41.73
N CYS A 37 -6.27 -16.59 -41.66
CA CYS A 37 -6.68 -15.58 -42.63
C CYS A 37 -5.72 -15.67 -43.83
N ALA A 38 -6.19 -16.33 -44.89
CA ALA A 38 -5.53 -16.30 -46.18
C ALA A 38 -5.46 -14.85 -46.68
N GLN A 39 -4.24 -14.40 -46.98
CA GLN A 39 -3.97 -13.17 -47.70
C GLN A 39 -4.66 -13.23 -49.07
N HIS A 40 -5.70 -12.42 -49.26
CA HIS A 40 -6.25 -12.18 -50.58
C HIS A 40 -5.25 -11.30 -51.34
N ALA A 41 -4.42 -11.91 -52.16
CA ALA A 41 -3.69 -11.24 -53.22
C ALA A 41 -4.70 -10.66 -54.25
N PRO A 42 -4.46 -9.46 -54.79
CA PRO A 42 -5.34 -8.85 -55.77
C PRO A 42 -5.31 -9.68 -57.07
N LYS A 43 -6.47 -10.16 -57.51
CA LYS A 43 -6.59 -10.80 -58.83
C LYS A 43 -6.33 -9.77 -59.93
N PRO A 44 -5.50 -10.10 -60.92
CA PRO A 44 -5.19 -9.21 -62.03
C PRO A 44 -6.43 -8.98 -62.90
N PHE A 45 -6.57 -7.73 -63.34
CA PHE A 45 -7.48 -7.32 -64.41
C PHE A 45 -7.34 -8.28 -65.60
N SER A 46 -8.41 -9.00 -65.91
CA SER A 46 -8.51 -9.83 -67.10
C SER A 46 -9.63 -9.29 -67.98
N SER A 47 -9.17 -8.82 -69.15
CA SER A 47 -9.83 -8.72 -70.45
C SER A 47 -11.24 -8.17 -70.52
N VAL A 48 -11.31 -6.99 -71.15
CA VAL A 48 -12.46 -6.46 -71.89
C VAL A 48 -13.02 -7.54 -72.82
N PRO A 49 -14.30 -7.93 -72.72
CA PRO A 49 -14.98 -8.64 -73.78
C PRO A 49 -15.28 -7.67 -74.91
N ALA A 50 -14.96 -8.09 -76.12
CA ALA A 50 -15.22 -7.40 -77.36
C ALA A 50 -16.67 -6.93 -77.47
N LEU A 51 -16.84 -5.70 -78.00
CA LEU A 51 -18.08 -5.25 -78.62
C LEU A 51 -18.48 -6.28 -79.67
N ASP A 52 -19.60 -6.96 -79.46
CA ASP A 52 -20.48 -7.43 -80.52
C ASP A 52 -21.80 -7.88 -79.89
N ALA A 53 -22.79 -6.98 -79.89
CA ALA A 53 -24.19 -7.35 -79.76
C ALA A 53 -25.05 -6.26 -80.41
N ALA A 54 -25.52 -6.61 -81.60
CA ALA A 54 -26.67 -6.11 -82.33
C ALA A 54 -27.53 -5.04 -81.62
N PHE A 55 -27.62 -3.88 -82.25
CA PHE A 55 -28.79 -3.02 -82.11
C PHE A 55 -30.03 -3.78 -82.62
N SER A 56 -30.96 -4.05 -81.73
CA SER A 56 -32.38 -4.07 -82.05
C SER A 56 -33.15 -3.31 -80.97
N PRO A 57 -34.05 -2.41 -81.35
CA PRO A 57 -34.77 -1.56 -80.41
C PRO A 57 -35.94 -2.35 -79.79
N GLU A 58 -36.46 -1.82 -78.67
CA GLU A 58 -37.62 -2.34 -77.92
C GLU A 58 -37.29 -3.58 -77.06
N ILE A 59 -37.44 -3.60 -75.75
CA ILE A 59 -38.39 -2.90 -74.88
C ILE A 59 -37.62 -2.53 -73.60
N ALA A 60 -37.41 -1.23 -73.39
CA ALA A 60 -36.98 -0.71 -72.09
C ALA A 60 -38.17 -0.87 -71.13
N GLY A 61 -38.28 -2.04 -70.50
CA GLY A 61 -39.06 -2.21 -69.30
C GLY A 61 -38.44 -1.32 -68.24
N ALA A 62 -39.00 -0.11 -68.08
CA ALA A 62 -38.57 0.85 -67.10
C ALA A 62 -38.59 0.17 -65.73
N ILE A 63 -37.39 -0.08 -65.17
CA ILE A 63 -37.26 -0.24 -63.73
C ILE A 63 -37.96 0.99 -63.15
N PRO A 64 -38.99 0.86 -62.31
CA PRO A 64 -39.67 2.02 -61.75
C PRO A 64 -38.65 2.79 -60.93
N ILE A 65 -38.09 3.82 -61.57
CA ILE A 65 -37.29 4.85 -60.93
C ILE A 65 -38.24 5.45 -59.89
N PRO A 66 -37.90 5.45 -58.59
CA PRO A 66 -38.75 6.01 -57.56
C PRO A 66 -39.23 7.39 -58.01
N GLU A 67 -40.55 7.58 -58.04
CA GLU A 67 -41.23 8.63 -58.81
C GLU A 67 -40.90 10.07 -58.37
N GLN A 68 -40.10 10.24 -57.33
CA GLN A 68 -39.45 11.52 -57.02
C GLN A 68 -38.04 11.26 -56.50
N LEU A 69 -37.05 11.24 -57.41
CA LEU A 69 -35.69 11.55 -56.96
C LEU A 69 -35.71 13.00 -56.46
N PRO A 70 -35.34 13.26 -55.19
CA PRO A 70 -35.15 14.60 -54.68
C PRO A 70 -34.27 15.42 -55.64
N CYS A 71 -34.60 16.70 -55.81
CA CYS A 71 -33.88 17.55 -56.76
C CYS A 71 -32.36 17.51 -56.48
N PRO A 72 -31.50 17.40 -57.51
CA PRO A 72 -30.04 17.26 -57.32
C PRO A 72 -29.40 18.31 -56.41
N ARG A 73 -29.96 19.53 -56.36
CA ARG A 73 -29.54 20.60 -55.45
C ARG A 73 -29.68 20.22 -53.97
N ARG A 74 -30.78 19.56 -53.58
CA ARG A 74 -31.01 19.15 -52.19
C ARG A 74 -29.97 18.15 -51.69
N TYR A 75 -29.50 17.25 -52.56
CA TYR A 75 -28.41 16.34 -52.23
C TYR A 75 -27.07 17.07 -52.09
N GLN A 76 -26.79 18.04 -52.96
CA GLN A 76 -25.59 18.86 -52.87
C GLN A 76 -25.55 19.65 -51.55
N ASP A 77 -26.67 20.26 -51.17
CA ASP A 77 -26.79 21.02 -49.92
C ASP A 77 -26.55 20.13 -48.69
N GLU A 78 -27.14 18.92 -48.66
CA GLU A 78 -26.94 17.98 -47.55
C GLU A 78 -25.50 17.45 -47.50
N ILE A 79 -24.86 17.19 -48.65
CA ILE A 79 -23.44 16.82 -48.71
C ILE A 79 -22.57 17.93 -48.13
N HIS A 80 -22.85 19.19 -48.46
CA HIS A 80 -22.12 20.33 -47.89
C HIS A 80 -22.31 20.42 -46.37
N ARG A 81 -23.54 20.24 -45.89
CA ARG A 81 -23.86 20.24 -44.45
C ARG A 81 -23.13 19.13 -43.70
N LEU A 82 -23.17 17.89 -44.22
CA LEU A 82 -22.51 16.75 -43.58
C LEU A 82 -20.99 16.90 -43.57
N ARG A 83 -20.40 17.43 -44.64
CA ARG A 83 -18.96 17.75 -44.68
C ARG A 83 -18.56 18.74 -43.60
N HIS A 84 -19.38 19.76 -43.36
CA HIS A 84 -19.15 20.72 -42.28
C HIS A 84 -19.22 20.05 -40.90
N LEU A 85 -20.27 19.26 -40.64
CA LEU A 85 -20.42 18.55 -39.37
C LEU A 85 -19.29 17.55 -39.11
N LEU A 86 -18.81 16.86 -40.15
CA LEU A 86 -17.64 15.99 -40.05
C LEU A 86 -16.39 16.76 -39.67
N ALA A 87 -16.12 17.90 -40.32
CA ALA A 87 -14.99 18.75 -39.97
C ALA A 87 -15.05 19.25 -38.51
N GLU A 88 -16.23 19.62 -38.02
CA GLU A 88 -16.43 20.00 -36.61
C GLU A 88 -16.15 18.85 -35.64
N ARG A 89 -16.60 17.63 -35.99
CA ARG A 89 -16.38 16.44 -35.18
C ARG A 89 -14.92 16.00 -35.21
N ASP A 90 -14.25 16.09 -36.35
CA ASP A 90 -12.82 15.81 -36.48
C ASP A 90 -12.01 16.77 -35.62
N GLU A 91 -12.37 18.05 -35.59
CA GLU A 91 -11.72 19.03 -34.71
C GLU A 91 -12.03 18.78 -33.23
N LEU A 92 -13.23 18.28 -32.89
CA LEU A 92 -13.53 17.85 -31.53
C LEU A 92 -12.69 16.63 -31.12
N ILE A 93 -12.60 15.61 -31.99
CA ILE A 93 -11.80 14.41 -31.76
C ILE A 93 -10.34 14.80 -31.54
N ARG A 94 -9.79 15.68 -32.39
CA ARG A 94 -8.42 16.18 -32.27
C ARG A 94 -8.17 16.90 -30.94
N ARG A 95 -9.13 17.73 -30.48
CA ARG A 95 -9.03 18.42 -29.18
C ARG A 95 -9.09 17.45 -28.01
N LEU A 96 -9.94 16.42 -28.08
CA LEU A 96 -10.03 15.39 -27.04
C LEU A 96 -8.75 14.54 -26.99
N SER A 97 -8.24 14.09 -28.14
CA SER A 97 -7.00 13.31 -28.19
C SER A 97 -5.80 14.10 -27.66
N ALA A 98 -5.74 15.42 -27.93
CA ALA A 98 -4.70 16.28 -27.37
C ALA A 98 -4.78 16.34 -25.84
N ARG A 99 -5.98 16.49 -25.28
CA ARG A 99 -6.19 16.50 -23.82
C ARG A 99 -5.83 15.17 -23.17
N GLU A 100 -6.19 14.05 -23.78
CA GLU A 100 -5.84 12.71 -23.27
C GLU A 100 -4.31 12.50 -23.25
N LEU A 101 -3.62 12.95 -24.31
CA LEU A 101 -2.16 12.90 -24.37
C LEU A 101 -1.53 13.78 -23.28
N ASP A 102 -2.02 15.00 -23.09
CA ASP A 102 -1.53 15.92 -22.05
C ASP A 102 -1.73 15.33 -20.64
N GLN A 103 -2.89 14.71 -20.38
CA GLN A 103 -3.17 14.02 -19.13
C GLN A 103 -2.22 12.83 -18.93
N ALA A 104 -2.02 12.00 -19.96
CA ALA A 104 -1.10 10.88 -19.89
C ALA A 104 0.35 11.34 -19.60
N GLN A 105 0.78 12.44 -20.20
CA GLN A 105 2.10 13.01 -19.94
C GLN A 105 2.22 13.58 -18.52
N ALA A 106 1.18 14.25 -18.02
CA ALA A 106 1.16 14.74 -16.64
C ALA A 106 1.23 13.60 -15.63
N LEU A 107 0.47 12.51 -15.85
CA LEU A 107 0.54 11.31 -15.04
C LEU A 107 1.93 10.66 -15.09
N GLN A 108 2.55 10.58 -16.26
CA GLN A 108 3.90 10.03 -16.39
C GLN A 108 4.95 10.89 -15.65
N LYS A 109 4.85 12.22 -15.74
CA LYS A 109 5.74 13.15 -15.02
C LYS A 109 5.61 12.96 -13.52
N THR A 110 4.38 12.99 -12.99
CA THR A 110 4.13 12.78 -11.55
C THR A 110 4.60 11.39 -11.09
N ALA A 111 4.35 10.33 -11.86
CA ALA A 111 4.84 8.98 -11.54
C ALA A 111 6.38 8.91 -11.48
N SER A 112 7.06 9.62 -12.39
CA SER A 112 8.53 9.69 -12.40
C SER A 112 9.09 10.46 -11.19
N GLU A 113 8.41 11.53 -10.77
CA GLU A 113 8.76 12.31 -9.57
C GLU A 113 8.54 11.49 -8.29
N VAL A 114 7.43 10.76 -8.19
CA VAL A 114 7.15 9.84 -7.08
C VAL A 114 8.22 8.75 -7.00
N SER A 115 8.61 8.17 -8.14
CA SER A 115 9.68 7.15 -8.19
C SER A 115 11.03 7.71 -7.75
N ARG A 116 11.34 8.96 -8.14
CA ARG A 116 12.56 9.66 -7.71
C ARG A 116 12.54 9.97 -6.22
N ALA A 117 11.43 10.48 -5.69
CA ALA A 117 11.26 10.74 -4.26
C ALA A 117 11.37 9.46 -3.44
N LYS A 118 10.77 8.36 -3.90
CA LYS A 118 10.91 7.02 -3.29
C LYS A 118 12.37 6.56 -3.29
N SER A 119 13.09 6.71 -4.40
CA SER A 119 14.53 6.41 -4.47
C SER A 119 15.34 7.25 -3.47
N GLN A 120 15.02 8.54 -3.32
CA GLN A 120 15.65 9.41 -2.32
C GLN A 120 15.35 8.99 -0.88
N LEU A 121 14.12 8.57 -0.57
CA LEU A 121 13.78 8.00 0.74
C LEU A 121 14.54 6.69 0.99
N HIS A 122 14.67 5.82 -0.01
CA HIS A 122 15.51 4.61 0.10
C HIS A 122 16.99 4.94 0.29
N ARG A 123 17.49 6.05 -0.25
CA ARG A 123 18.87 6.52 0.04
C ARG A 123 19.06 6.96 1.50
N LEU A 124 17.97 7.27 2.22
CA LEU A 124 17.99 7.64 3.63
C LEU A 124 17.68 6.46 4.57
N ALA A 125 17.12 5.37 4.03
CA ALA A 125 16.77 4.17 4.77
C ALA A 125 17.23 2.93 4.00
N THR A 126 18.53 2.63 4.12
CA THR A 126 19.15 1.48 3.45
C THR A 126 19.07 0.21 4.31
N GLN A 127 19.21 -0.95 3.67
CA GLN A 127 19.28 -2.24 4.36
C GLN A 127 20.35 -2.28 5.47
N PRO A 128 21.64 -1.93 5.23
CA PRO A 128 22.65 -1.99 6.29
C PRO A 128 22.37 -1.01 7.43
N GLU A 129 21.83 0.18 7.15
CA GLU A 129 21.46 1.15 8.19
C GLU A 129 20.31 0.63 9.06
N ALA A 130 19.28 0.04 8.44
CA ALA A 130 18.16 -0.56 9.16
C ALA A 130 18.63 -1.73 10.04
N ALA A 131 19.49 -2.61 9.52
CA ALA A 131 20.07 -3.70 10.30
C ALA A 131 20.90 -3.19 11.48
N SER A 132 21.76 -2.19 11.25
CA SER A 132 22.57 -1.56 12.31
C SER A 132 21.69 -0.93 13.38
N LYS A 133 20.66 -0.17 12.98
CA LYS A 133 19.74 0.48 13.92
C LYS A 133 18.96 -0.52 14.76
N ILE A 134 18.48 -1.62 14.16
CA ILE A 134 17.80 -2.69 14.90
C ILE A 134 18.77 -3.32 15.92
N ALA A 135 19.98 -3.70 15.50
CA ALA A 135 20.96 -4.34 16.37
C ALA A 135 21.40 -3.42 17.54
N GLU A 136 21.60 -2.12 17.30
CA GLU A 136 21.89 -1.13 18.35
C GLU A 136 20.83 -1.16 19.44
N VAL A 137 19.55 -1.13 19.04
CA VAL A 137 18.42 -1.03 19.97
C VAL A 137 18.14 -2.36 20.66
N GLU A 138 18.39 -3.50 19.99
CA GLU A 138 18.36 -4.83 20.60
C GLU A 138 19.38 -4.95 21.74
N ILE A 139 20.61 -4.50 21.53
CA ILE A 139 21.65 -4.50 22.57
C ILE A 139 21.24 -3.59 23.73
N GLU A 140 20.71 -2.39 23.45
CA GLU A 140 20.21 -1.49 24.49
C GLU A 140 19.07 -2.09 25.32
N LEU A 141 18.15 -2.82 24.67
CA LEU A 141 17.06 -3.50 25.36
C LEU A 141 17.56 -4.68 26.20
N GLU A 142 18.53 -5.45 25.71
CA GLU A 142 19.15 -6.56 26.44
C GLU A 142 19.87 -6.06 27.70
N MET A 143 20.58 -4.92 27.62
CA MET A 143 21.19 -4.29 28.79
C MET A 143 20.15 -3.91 29.86
N LEU A 144 18.95 -3.47 29.47
CA LEU A 144 17.86 -3.18 30.41
C LEU A 144 17.32 -4.43 31.12
N GLN A 145 17.33 -5.59 30.47
CA GLN A 145 16.86 -6.85 31.08
C GLN A 145 17.70 -7.27 32.30
N GLN A 146 18.93 -6.76 32.42
CA GLN A 146 19.81 -7.01 33.56
C GLN A 146 19.51 -6.12 34.77
N THR A 147 18.61 -5.15 34.62
CA THR A 147 18.22 -4.21 35.68
C THR A 147 16.91 -4.62 36.34
N VAL A 148 16.76 -4.37 37.64
CA VAL A 148 15.49 -4.60 38.34
C VAL A 148 14.55 -3.44 38.01
N LEU A 149 13.46 -3.75 37.31
CA LEU A 149 12.48 -2.78 36.84
C LEU A 149 11.21 -2.80 37.70
N ASP A 150 10.57 -1.64 37.85
CA ASP A 150 9.23 -1.53 38.41
C ASP A 150 8.15 -1.92 37.38
N GLU A 151 6.91 -2.08 37.83
CA GLU A 151 5.79 -2.53 36.98
C GLU A 151 5.53 -1.60 35.79
N ALA A 152 5.65 -0.28 36.00
CA ALA A 152 5.49 0.70 34.92
C ALA A 152 6.59 0.57 33.87
N SER A 153 7.85 0.39 34.27
CA SER A 153 8.97 0.17 33.35
C SER A 153 8.87 -1.16 32.62
N ILE A 154 8.33 -2.22 33.25
CA ILE A 154 8.05 -3.50 32.59
C ILE A 154 7.03 -3.31 31.45
N ALA A 155 5.97 -2.53 31.68
CA ALA A 155 4.99 -2.22 30.64
C ALA A 155 5.62 -1.46 29.45
N LEU A 156 6.46 -0.47 29.73
CA LEU A 156 7.21 0.25 28.69
C LEU A 156 8.18 -0.67 27.93
N GLN A 157 8.85 -1.59 28.64
CA GLN A 157 9.76 -2.56 28.04
C GLN A 157 9.02 -3.47 27.05
N LEU A 158 7.80 -3.90 27.39
CA LEU A 158 6.95 -4.67 26.50
C LEU A 158 6.59 -3.89 25.22
N LEU A 159 6.32 -2.58 25.33
CA LEU A 159 6.08 -1.73 24.16
C LEU A 159 7.32 -1.62 23.27
N ALA A 160 8.50 -1.41 23.86
CA ALA A 160 9.77 -1.39 23.14
C ALA A 160 10.04 -2.73 22.41
N GLN A 161 9.80 -3.86 23.06
CA GLN A 161 9.95 -5.18 22.45
C GLN A 161 8.98 -5.40 21.29
N ARG A 162 7.70 -4.96 21.43
CA ARG A 162 6.73 -5.05 20.33
C ARG A 162 7.14 -4.20 19.13
N LEU A 163 7.72 -3.02 19.35
CA LEU A 163 8.28 -2.18 18.29
C LEU A 163 9.49 -2.83 17.62
N LEU A 164 10.43 -3.43 18.37
CA LEU A 164 11.54 -4.18 17.79
C LEU A 164 11.09 -5.38 16.95
N ASN A 165 10.05 -6.09 17.42
CA ASN A 165 9.44 -7.17 16.64
C ASN A 165 8.84 -6.65 15.33
N ALA A 166 8.15 -5.50 15.36
CA ALA A 166 7.62 -4.84 14.18
C ALA A 166 8.75 -4.37 13.24
N ALA A 167 9.84 -3.83 13.79
CA ALA A 167 11.03 -3.44 13.03
C ALA A 167 11.64 -4.63 12.28
N SER A 168 11.80 -5.76 12.97
CA SER A 168 12.26 -7.02 12.39
C SER A 168 11.35 -7.54 11.28
N ILE A 169 10.03 -7.42 11.43
CA ILE A 169 9.06 -7.81 10.39
C ILE A 169 9.21 -6.90 9.16
N ALA A 170 9.24 -5.57 9.36
CA ALA A 170 9.40 -4.60 8.28
C ALA A 170 10.73 -4.78 7.53
N TYR A 171 11.83 -5.04 8.25
CA TYR A 171 13.14 -5.32 7.68
C TYR A 171 13.11 -6.54 6.75
N ARG A 172 12.48 -7.64 7.19
CA ARG A 172 12.31 -8.85 6.35
C ARG A 172 11.45 -8.60 5.11
N GLN A 173 10.55 -7.62 5.16
CA GLN A 173 9.72 -7.17 4.04
C GLN A 173 10.43 -6.14 3.14
N MET A 174 11.71 -5.84 3.39
CA MET A 174 12.49 -4.81 2.69
C MET A 174 11.94 -3.38 2.89
N ASP A 175 11.09 -3.18 3.90
CA ASP A 175 10.60 -1.86 4.30
C ASP A 175 11.52 -1.25 5.36
N TYR A 176 12.69 -0.82 4.89
CA TYR A 176 13.75 -0.29 5.75
C TYR A 176 13.36 1.02 6.43
N SER A 177 12.47 1.81 5.84
CA SER A 177 11.98 3.05 6.43
C SER A 177 11.12 2.78 7.67
N HIS A 178 10.14 1.86 7.57
CA HIS A 178 9.36 1.46 8.74
C HIS A 178 10.23 0.73 9.77
N ALA A 179 11.17 -0.11 9.32
CA ALA A 179 12.11 -0.80 10.21
C ALA A 179 12.92 0.18 11.08
N MET A 180 13.52 1.20 10.45
CA MET A 180 14.27 2.24 11.15
C MET A 180 13.37 3.08 12.07
N ASN A 181 12.16 3.43 11.62
CA ASN A 181 11.22 4.21 12.43
C ASN A 181 10.78 3.44 13.69
N TYR A 182 10.43 2.16 13.57
CA TYR A 182 10.06 1.33 14.71
C TYR A 182 11.22 1.12 15.68
N ALA A 183 12.44 0.88 15.19
CA ALA A 183 13.61 0.77 16.04
C ALA A 183 13.93 2.09 16.76
N ALA A 184 13.77 3.23 16.07
CA ALA A 184 13.96 4.54 16.69
C ALA A 184 12.93 4.83 17.79
N GLN A 185 11.65 4.51 17.56
CA GLN A 185 10.61 4.62 18.61
C GLN A 185 10.84 3.66 19.79
N ALA A 186 11.32 2.44 19.54
CA ALA A 186 11.69 1.51 20.62
C ALA A 186 12.80 2.10 21.51
N ARG A 187 13.79 2.77 20.90
CA ARG A 187 14.86 3.47 21.62
C ARG A 187 14.36 4.59 22.51
N GLU A 188 13.31 5.30 22.10
CA GLU A 188 12.69 6.34 22.95
C GLU A 188 12.09 5.74 24.23
N PHE A 189 11.42 4.59 24.14
CA PHE A 189 10.92 3.87 25.32
C PHE A 189 12.05 3.35 26.21
N ILE A 190 13.12 2.80 25.63
CA ILE A 190 14.34 2.39 26.36
C ILE A 190 14.93 3.59 27.11
N GLY A 191 15.04 4.75 26.44
CA GLY A 191 15.51 5.99 27.06
C GLY A 191 14.62 6.44 28.22
N MET A 192 13.29 6.31 28.08
CA MET A 192 12.34 6.59 29.16
C MET A 192 12.51 5.63 30.34
N ILE A 193 12.69 4.33 30.10
CA ILE A 193 12.95 3.34 31.15
C ILE A 193 14.25 3.65 31.89
N ALA A 194 15.33 3.91 31.16
CA ALA A 194 16.63 4.28 31.75
C ALA A 194 16.52 5.57 32.58
N TYR A 195 15.74 6.55 32.11
CA TYR A 195 15.47 7.78 32.86
C TYR A 195 14.75 7.50 34.18
N LEU A 196 13.68 6.69 34.14
CA LEU A 196 12.90 6.33 35.33
C LEU A 196 13.73 5.53 36.33
N ALA A 197 14.54 4.57 35.85
CA ALA A 197 15.41 3.75 36.70
C ALA A 197 16.58 4.53 37.32
N GLY A 198 17.10 5.54 36.63
CA GLY A 198 18.23 6.36 37.09
C GLY A 198 17.85 7.56 37.96
N GLN A 199 16.55 7.89 38.09
CA GLN A 199 16.11 9.02 38.92
C GLN A 199 16.24 8.68 40.42
N ALA A 200 17.00 9.50 41.14
CA ALA A 200 16.93 9.52 42.60
C ALA A 200 15.53 9.96 43.04
N PRO A 201 14.95 9.39 44.11
CA PRO A 201 13.59 9.71 44.57
C PRO A 201 13.33 11.21 44.85
N GLU A 202 14.38 11.98 45.09
CA GLU A 202 14.31 13.41 45.43
C GLU A 202 14.60 14.34 44.22
N ALA A 203 14.99 13.81 43.07
CA ALA A 203 15.28 14.62 41.89
C ALA A 203 14.00 15.13 41.23
N GLN A 204 13.92 16.43 40.95
CA GLN A 204 12.83 16.97 40.16
C GLN A 204 12.90 16.43 38.73
N PRO A 205 11.81 15.88 38.18
CA PRO A 205 11.82 15.43 36.81
C PRO A 205 12.03 16.60 35.85
N ILE A 206 12.78 16.37 34.78
CA ILE A 206 13.00 17.31 33.70
C ILE A 206 12.23 16.83 32.48
N THR A 207 11.77 17.77 31.65
CA THR A 207 11.15 17.41 30.37
C THR A 207 12.23 17.03 29.38
N VAL A 208 12.17 15.82 28.86
CA VAL A 208 13.07 15.32 27.81
C VAL A 208 12.31 15.30 26.49
N ILE A 209 12.87 15.98 25.48
CA ILE A 209 12.32 15.98 24.12
C ILE A 209 12.72 14.68 23.43
N LEU A 210 11.75 14.01 22.82
CA LEU A 210 11.98 12.78 22.06
C LEU A 210 12.73 13.11 20.77
N ARG A 211 13.71 12.28 20.41
CA ARG A 211 14.44 12.47 19.14
C ARG A 211 13.57 12.01 17.97
N THR A 212 12.74 11.02 18.22
CA THR A 212 11.76 10.46 17.29
C THR A 212 10.36 10.59 17.88
N PRO A 213 9.42 11.27 17.20
CA PRO A 213 8.03 11.26 17.62
C PRO A 213 7.49 9.83 17.66
N MET A 214 6.80 9.45 18.73
CA MET A 214 6.22 8.11 18.85
C MET A 214 4.75 8.12 18.44
N ALA A 215 4.38 7.21 17.55
CA ALA A 215 3.00 7.01 17.15
C ALA A 215 2.31 6.09 18.16
N LEU A 216 1.29 6.61 18.84
CA LEU A 216 0.62 5.94 19.96
C LEU A 216 -0.89 5.89 19.75
N LEU A 217 -1.53 5.05 20.57
CA LEU A 217 -2.98 4.97 20.74
C LEU A 217 -3.28 5.03 22.23
N THR A 218 -4.42 5.59 22.62
CA THR A 218 -4.92 5.44 23.99
C THR A 218 -5.38 4.00 24.26
N ALA A 219 -4.84 3.35 25.28
CA ALA A 219 -5.17 1.96 25.62
C ALA A 219 -6.61 1.78 26.15
N GLY A 220 -7.17 2.85 26.74
CA GLY A 220 -8.54 2.95 27.24
C GLY A 220 -9.07 4.38 27.08
N SER A 221 -10.27 4.66 27.61
CA SER A 221 -10.70 6.05 27.79
C SER A 221 -9.81 6.72 28.84
N GLY A 222 -9.21 7.85 28.49
CA GLY A 222 -8.27 8.55 29.36
C GLY A 222 -8.39 10.05 29.23
N GLU A 223 -7.76 10.77 30.15
CA GLU A 223 -7.77 12.23 30.16
C GLU A 223 -6.45 12.78 29.63
N LEU A 224 -6.56 13.89 28.91
CA LEU A 224 -5.46 14.74 28.50
C LEU A 224 -5.32 15.86 29.52
N TRP A 225 -4.12 16.09 30.04
CA TRP A 225 -3.88 17.02 31.15
C TRP A 225 -3.08 18.24 30.68
N ALA A 226 -3.31 19.39 31.33
CA ALA A 226 -2.57 20.62 31.02
C ALA A 226 -1.10 20.55 31.45
N GLU A 227 -0.80 19.85 32.53
CA GLU A 227 0.53 19.74 33.14
C GLU A 227 0.83 18.27 33.53
N PRO A 228 2.12 17.85 33.59
CA PRO A 228 2.52 16.49 33.93
C PRO A 228 2.48 16.23 35.45
N ARG A 229 1.32 16.42 36.06
CA ARG A 229 1.10 16.21 37.50
C ARG A 229 -0.32 15.71 37.77
N ASP A 230 -0.45 14.88 38.80
CA ASP A 230 -1.68 14.17 39.16
C ASP A 230 -2.88 15.07 39.51
N ARG A 231 -2.63 16.32 39.90
CA ARG A 231 -3.66 17.30 40.28
C ARG A 231 -3.82 18.44 39.27
N ALA A 232 -3.30 18.28 38.06
CA ALA A 232 -3.52 19.25 36.98
C ALA A 232 -5.00 19.26 36.55
N GLN A 233 -5.41 20.26 35.77
CA GLN A 233 -6.73 20.22 35.16
C GLN A 233 -6.70 19.35 33.89
N ALA A 234 -7.67 18.45 33.76
CA ALA A 234 -7.91 17.76 32.50
C ALA A 234 -8.44 18.75 31.45
N THR A 235 -7.78 18.80 30.29
CA THR A 235 -8.14 19.67 29.16
C THR A 235 -9.10 18.99 28.19
N ALA A 236 -9.06 17.66 28.11
CA ALA A 236 -9.94 16.87 27.27
C ALA A 236 -10.06 15.42 27.75
N LEU A 237 -11.17 14.79 27.39
CA LEU A 237 -11.32 13.33 27.47
C LEU A 237 -11.01 12.71 26.10
N LEU A 238 -10.22 11.64 26.10
CA LEU A 238 -9.81 10.89 24.93
C LEU A 238 -10.48 9.50 24.97
N PRO A 239 -11.28 9.13 23.96
CA PRO A 239 -11.80 7.77 23.81
C PRO A 239 -10.67 6.75 23.65
N LYS A 240 -10.95 5.47 23.92
CA LYS A 240 -10.04 4.36 23.59
C LYS A 240 -9.68 4.36 22.09
N ASN A 241 -8.47 3.93 21.76
CA ASN A 241 -7.90 3.90 20.40
C ASN A 241 -7.82 5.28 19.71
N THR A 242 -7.79 6.38 20.47
CA THR A 242 -7.47 7.71 19.91
C THR A 242 -6.01 7.75 19.49
N ALA A 243 -5.74 8.15 18.25
CA ALA A 243 -4.40 8.31 17.72
C ALA A 243 -3.69 9.52 18.35
N LEU A 244 -2.44 9.29 18.77
CA LEU A 244 -1.60 10.26 19.45
C LEU A 244 -0.20 10.26 18.84
N THR A 245 0.45 11.42 18.85
CA THR A 245 1.89 11.56 18.58
C THR A 245 2.57 12.08 19.84
N ALA A 246 3.43 11.28 20.47
CA ALA A 246 4.24 11.74 21.60
C ALA A 246 5.49 12.47 21.10
N THR A 247 5.84 13.57 21.76
CA THR A 247 6.99 14.42 21.37
C THR A 247 7.97 14.68 22.52
N ALA A 248 7.56 14.42 23.76
CA ALA A 248 8.41 14.58 24.95
C ALA A 248 7.91 13.69 26.10
N TYR A 249 8.72 13.48 27.11
CA TYR A 249 8.30 12.90 28.38
C TYR A 249 8.81 13.70 29.59
N HIS A 250 8.12 13.56 30.72
CA HIS A 250 8.47 14.16 32.01
C HIS A 250 8.10 13.17 33.12
N GLY A 251 9.09 12.45 33.66
CA GLY A 251 8.82 11.30 34.52
C GLY A 251 7.92 10.29 33.79
N SER A 252 6.84 9.84 34.44
CA SER A 252 5.87 8.90 33.86
C SER A 252 4.83 9.54 32.92
N TRP A 253 5.02 10.78 32.52
CA TRP A 253 4.11 11.52 31.64
C TRP A 253 4.68 11.67 30.24
N LEU A 254 3.82 11.52 29.23
CA LEU A 254 4.13 11.78 27.83
C LEU A 254 3.40 13.05 27.38
N ARG A 255 4.12 13.96 26.73
CA ARG A 255 3.50 15.08 26.01
C ARG A 255 3.07 14.57 24.64
N VAL A 256 1.77 14.68 24.37
CA VAL A 256 1.14 14.15 23.16
C VAL A 256 0.38 15.22 22.40
N GLN A 257 0.25 14.99 21.10
CA GLN A 257 -0.62 15.72 20.19
C GLN A 257 -1.61 14.75 19.55
N THR A 258 -2.89 15.11 19.54
CA THR A 258 -3.96 14.39 18.84
C THR A 258 -4.04 14.81 17.37
N GLU A 259 -4.69 14.02 16.52
CA GLU A 259 -4.87 14.34 15.09
C GLU A 259 -5.63 15.65 14.84
N ASP A 260 -6.53 16.05 15.76
CA ASP A 260 -7.25 17.33 15.72
C ASP A 260 -6.43 18.53 16.25
N GLY A 261 -5.15 18.31 16.58
CA GLY A 261 -4.20 19.36 16.95
C GLY A 261 -4.19 19.75 18.42
N ARG A 262 -5.01 19.13 19.28
CA ARG A 262 -4.94 19.35 20.73
C ARG A 262 -3.64 18.78 21.28
N THR A 263 -3.08 19.45 22.29
CA THR A 263 -1.84 19.01 22.95
C THR A 263 -2.03 18.96 24.45
N GLY A 264 -1.29 18.07 25.11
CA GLY A 264 -1.29 17.95 26.56
C GLY A 264 -0.47 16.76 27.03
N TRP A 265 -0.67 16.37 28.28
CA TRP A 265 0.05 15.30 28.95
C TRP A 265 -0.85 14.10 29.20
N ILE A 266 -0.32 12.91 29.01
CA ILE A 266 -0.98 11.65 29.31
C ILE A 266 -0.02 10.73 30.08
N ARG A 267 -0.53 9.89 30.98
CA ARG A 267 0.30 8.89 31.66
C ARG A 267 0.78 7.84 30.68
N ASN A 268 2.03 7.41 30.83
CA ASN A 268 2.61 6.33 30.02
C ASN A 268 1.87 4.99 30.15
N THR A 269 1.19 4.74 31.26
CA THR A 269 0.35 3.55 31.46
C THR A 269 -0.96 3.56 30.68
N MET A 270 -1.35 4.70 30.10
CA MET A 270 -2.60 4.87 29.37
C MET A 270 -2.43 4.80 27.85
N VAL A 271 -1.23 4.50 27.36
CA VAL A 271 -0.92 4.44 25.93
C VAL A 271 -0.51 3.03 25.50
N ASP A 272 -0.78 2.72 24.24
CA ASP A 272 -0.23 1.58 23.50
C ASP A 272 0.44 2.12 22.22
N ILE A 273 1.26 1.30 21.58
CA ILE A 273 1.92 1.66 20.33
C ILE A 273 0.94 1.60 19.14
N ARG A 274 1.07 2.55 18.22
CA ARG A 274 0.41 2.50 16.91
C ARG A 274 1.38 1.92 15.90
N LEU A 275 1.14 0.69 15.47
CA LEU A 275 1.86 0.10 14.35
C LEU A 275 1.17 0.51 13.05
N THR A 276 1.89 1.23 12.20
CA THR A 276 1.44 1.54 10.84
C THR A 276 1.73 0.32 9.96
N VAL A 277 0.75 -0.56 9.80
CA VAL A 277 0.84 -1.63 8.81
C VAL A 277 0.72 -0.96 7.43
N PRO A 278 1.65 -1.19 6.48
CA PRO A 278 1.50 -0.67 5.14
C PRO A 278 0.21 -1.21 4.52
N ASP A 279 -0.68 -0.31 4.06
CA ASP A 279 -1.78 -0.67 3.18
C ASP A 279 -1.17 -1.15 1.85
N PHE A 280 -1.01 -2.46 1.69
CA PHE A 280 -0.80 -3.05 0.38
C PHE A 280 -2.16 -3.07 -0.33
N GLN A 281 -2.47 -2.00 -1.07
CA GLN A 281 -3.53 -2.10 -2.07
C GLN A 281 -3.03 -2.99 -3.22
N SER A 282 -3.79 -4.06 -3.42
CA SER A 282 -3.65 -5.14 -4.41
C SER A 282 -3.67 -4.67 -5.86
#